data_AF-A0A9E1GMF6-F1
#
_entry.id   AF-A0A9E1GMF6-F1
#
_cell.length_a   1.000
_cell.length_b   1.000
_cell.length_c   1.000
_cell.angle_alpha   90.00
_cell.angle_beta   90.00
_cell.angle_gamma   90.00
#
_symmetry.space_group_name_H-M   'P 1'
#
loop_
_entity.id
_entity.type
_entity.pdbx_description
1 polymer ?
#
loop_
_entity_poly.entity_id
_entity_poly.type
_entity_poly.pdbx_seq_one_letter_code
_entity_poly.pdbx_strand_id
1 'polypeptide(L)'
;MSTSSHPILLAALDLDGTLLNSNGEVSPYTQKVLSEASDRGVVVIPATGRPLASLPPVVAKQPWVHYALTSNGAAVWDLVGDPLGCVYSRYANAAEHETSQPECIVRRCFPVEKAREVYEAFHGLPGGLNIFSDGRALRDTVQQRFFDERFARLAAVKGTEAIQPNDGRFTILRDQSEWMSRHAHEVEKFCMFFHSVKEAQQYLPRFTAIEGVEVVQGSPDNIEVTAAGVNKGESLLALADHLGIPREATLAVGDSENDRAMLEKAG
;
A
#
# COMPACT_ATOMS: atom_id res chain seq x y z
N MET A 1 -25.65 30.94 6.86
CA MET A 1 -24.33 30.36 6.55
C MET A 1 -24.46 29.72 5.19
N SER A 2 -23.76 30.23 4.18
CA SER A 2 -23.73 29.59 2.85
C SER A 2 -22.90 28.32 3.01
N THR A 3 -23.53 27.15 2.96
CA THR A 3 -22.82 25.90 2.74
C THR A 3 -22.32 25.95 1.29
N SER A 4 -21.12 26.48 1.08
CA SER A 4 -20.40 26.26 -0.17
C SER A 4 -20.12 24.77 -0.24
N SER A 5 -21.01 24.00 -0.88
CA SER A 5 -20.74 22.61 -1.24
C SER A 5 -19.81 22.67 -2.44
N HIS A 6 -18.52 22.54 -2.21
CA HIS A 6 -17.58 22.29 -3.28
C HIS A 6 -17.94 20.94 -3.92
N PRO A 7 -18.01 20.83 -5.25
CA PRO A 7 -18.16 19.53 -5.89
C PRO A 7 -16.93 18.67 -5.54
N ILE A 8 -17.15 17.41 -5.19
CA ILE A 8 -16.05 16.46 -5.05
C ILE A 8 -15.44 16.22 -6.43
N LEU A 9 -14.12 16.33 -6.53
CA LEU A 9 -13.36 16.13 -7.77
C LEU A 9 -12.29 15.04 -7.62
N LEU A 10 -11.91 14.67 -6.40
CA LEU A 10 -10.99 13.58 -6.11
C LEU A 10 -11.51 12.73 -4.95
N ALA A 11 -11.57 11.41 -5.11
CA ALA A 11 -12.00 10.47 -4.09
C ALA A 11 -10.96 9.38 -3.88
N ALA A 12 -10.36 9.32 -2.68
CA ALA A 12 -9.50 8.23 -2.25
C ALA A 12 -10.27 7.18 -1.46
N LEU A 13 -10.14 5.92 -1.89
CA LEU A 13 -10.82 4.79 -1.30
C LEU A 13 -9.76 3.80 -0.81
N ASP A 14 -9.79 3.48 0.47
CA ASP A 14 -9.04 2.32 0.94
C ASP A 14 -9.56 1.02 0.29
N LEU A 15 -8.73 -0.03 0.33
CA LEU A 15 -9.04 -1.31 -0.29
C LEU A 15 -9.70 -2.29 0.67
N ASP A 16 -8.88 -2.89 1.54
CA ASP A 16 -9.22 -4.04 2.37
C ASP A 16 -10.26 -3.60 3.41
N GLY A 17 -11.47 -4.16 3.40
CA GLY A 17 -12.54 -3.76 4.35
C GLY A 17 -13.30 -2.47 3.97
N THR A 18 -12.85 -1.77 2.91
CA THR A 18 -13.48 -0.55 2.40
C THR A 18 -14.05 -0.73 0.98
N LEU A 19 -13.19 -0.75 -0.05
CA LEU A 19 -13.61 -0.96 -1.43
C LEU A 19 -13.91 -2.44 -1.72
N LEU A 20 -13.11 -3.34 -1.12
CA LEU A 20 -13.19 -4.78 -1.29
C LEU A 20 -14.05 -5.39 -0.19
N ASN A 21 -14.99 -6.24 -0.60
CA ASN A 21 -15.80 -7.02 0.33
C ASN A 21 -15.00 -8.18 0.94
N SER A 22 -15.63 -8.96 1.82
CA SER A 22 -14.99 -10.13 2.45
C SER A 22 -14.50 -11.22 1.49
N ASN A 23 -14.92 -11.19 0.22
CA ASN A 23 -14.49 -12.10 -0.84
C ASN A 23 -13.33 -11.51 -1.68
N GLY A 24 -12.86 -10.30 -1.36
CA GLY A 24 -11.85 -9.59 -2.15
C GLY A 24 -12.40 -9.06 -3.49
N GLU A 25 -13.69 -8.77 -3.56
CA GLU A 25 -14.36 -8.28 -4.78
C GLU A 25 -14.89 -6.86 -4.60
N VAL A 26 -14.91 -6.09 -5.69
CA VAL A 26 -15.66 -4.82 -5.76
C VAL A 26 -17.10 -5.14 -6.14
N SER A 27 -18.08 -4.77 -5.31
CA SER A 27 -19.49 -5.11 -5.57
C SER A 27 -20.01 -4.48 -6.87
N PRO A 28 -20.97 -5.10 -7.59
CA PRO A 28 -21.53 -4.51 -8.82
C PRO A 28 -22.13 -3.12 -8.61
N TYR A 29 -22.73 -2.88 -7.44
CA TYR A 29 -23.25 -1.57 -7.07
C TYR A 29 -22.12 -0.54 -6.92
N THR A 30 -21.05 -0.89 -6.20
CA THR A 30 -19.87 -0.03 -6.01
C THR A 30 -19.19 0.28 -7.35
N GLN A 31 -19.00 -0.72 -8.21
CA GLN A 31 -18.45 -0.52 -9.56
C GLN A 31 -19.28 0.50 -10.34
N LYS A 32 -20.62 0.34 -10.34
CA LYS A 32 -21.52 1.26 -11.03
C LYS A 32 -21.41 2.70 -10.50
N VAL A 33 -21.48 2.89 -9.17
CA VAL A 33 -21.46 4.23 -8.56
C VAL A 33 -20.12 4.94 -8.81
N LEU A 34 -19.00 4.23 -8.72
CA LEU A 34 -17.68 4.82 -8.98
C LEU A 34 -17.46 5.13 -10.46
N SER A 35 -17.96 4.30 -11.37
CA SER A 35 -17.98 4.62 -12.80
C SER A 35 -18.82 5.88 -13.06
N GLU A 36 -20.02 5.99 -12.49
CA GLU A 36 -20.86 7.18 -12.65
C GLU A 36 -20.21 8.46 -12.08
N ALA A 37 -19.45 8.34 -10.99
CA ALA A 37 -18.67 9.46 -10.44
C ALA A 37 -17.53 9.85 -11.38
N SER A 38 -16.79 8.87 -11.89
CA SER A 38 -15.70 9.07 -12.86
C SER A 38 -16.19 9.70 -14.16
N ASP A 39 -17.34 9.25 -14.68
CA ASP A 39 -17.98 9.82 -15.89
C ASP A 39 -18.37 11.29 -15.70
N ARG A 40 -18.55 11.73 -14.45
CA ARG A 40 -18.82 13.14 -14.08
C ARG A 40 -17.54 13.93 -13.79
N GLY A 41 -16.37 13.35 -14.01
CA GLY A 41 -15.06 13.99 -13.84
C GLY A 41 -14.46 13.87 -12.45
N VAL A 42 -15.00 13.00 -11.58
CA VAL A 42 -14.36 12.70 -10.29
C VAL A 42 -13.19 11.75 -10.52
N VAL A 43 -11.98 12.14 -10.13
CA VAL A 43 -10.83 11.25 -10.11
C VAL A 43 -11.00 10.29 -8.93
N VAL A 44 -11.12 8.99 -9.20
CA VAL A 44 -11.29 7.97 -8.16
C VAL A 44 -9.99 7.17 -8.05
N ILE A 45 -9.42 7.09 -6.84
CA ILE A 45 -8.14 6.43 -6.61
C ILE A 45 -8.24 5.36 -5.51
N PRO A 46 -7.66 4.17 -5.70
CA PRO A 46 -7.33 3.28 -4.59
C PRO A 46 -6.19 3.86 -3.75
N ALA A 47 -6.33 3.81 -2.42
CA ALA A 47 -5.35 4.28 -1.45
C ALA A 47 -5.01 3.17 -0.45
N THR A 48 -3.90 2.46 -0.68
CA THR A 48 -3.60 1.21 0.02
C THR A 48 -2.24 1.19 0.70
N GLY A 49 -2.13 0.35 1.73
CA GLY A 49 -0.84 -0.05 2.29
C GLY A 49 -0.03 -0.95 1.37
N ARG A 50 -0.65 -1.63 0.39
CA ARG A 50 0.02 -2.52 -0.55
C ARG A 50 0.99 -1.75 -1.47
N PRO A 51 2.09 -2.36 -1.94
CA PRO A 51 2.88 -1.80 -3.02
C PRO A 51 2.13 -2.00 -4.35
N LEU A 52 2.57 -1.33 -5.42
CA LEU A 52 1.89 -1.41 -6.73
C LEU A 52 1.77 -2.85 -7.25
N ALA A 53 2.81 -3.67 -7.09
CA ALA A 53 2.82 -5.09 -7.44
C ALA A 53 1.74 -5.91 -6.72
N SER A 54 1.14 -5.41 -5.64
CA SER A 54 0.07 -6.10 -4.93
C SER A 54 -1.26 -5.37 -4.98
N LEU A 55 -1.41 -4.36 -5.85
CA LEU A 55 -2.72 -3.82 -6.20
C LEU A 55 -3.55 -4.95 -6.84
N PRO A 56 -4.71 -5.34 -6.28
CA PRO A 56 -5.45 -6.48 -6.79
C PRO A 56 -5.89 -6.27 -8.24
N PRO A 57 -5.73 -7.26 -9.14
CA PRO A 57 -6.18 -7.15 -10.53
C PRO A 57 -7.67 -6.80 -10.67
N VAL A 58 -8.52 -7.21 -9.73
CA VAL A 58 -9.95 -6.85 -9.70
C VAL A 58 -10.18 -5.35 -9.50
N VAL A 59 -9.26 -4.66 -8.81
CA VAL A 59 -9.26 -3.20 -8.66
C VAL A 59 -8.58 -2.54 -9.86
N ALA A 60 -7.40 -3.02 -10.26
CA ALA A 60 -6.65 -2.42 -11.38
C ALA A 60 -7.45 -2.45 -12.70
N LYS A 61 -8.28 -3.46 -12.93
CA LYS A 61 -9.13 -3.56 -14.13
C LYS A 61 -10.33 -2.61 -14.15
N GLN A 62 -10.60 -1.89 -13.05
CA GLN A 62 -11.73 -0.97 -13.01
C GLN A 62 -11.45 0.24 -13.93
N PRO A 63 -12.44 0.66 -14.74
CA PRO A 63 -12.22 1.68 -15.77
C PRO A 63 -11.89 3.07 -15.21
N TRP A 64 -12.24 3.32 -13.95
CA TRP A 64 -12.01 4.58 -13.24
C TRP A 64 -10.67 4.64 -12.50
N VAL A 65 -9.87 3.56 -12.51
CA VAL A 65 -8.56 3.53 -11.86
C VAL A 65 -7.51 4.07 -12.84
N HIS A 66 -7.10 5.31 -12.64
CA HIS A 66 -6.01 5.95 -13.40
C HIS A 66 -4.80 6.28 -12.55
N TYR A 67 -5.00 6.46 -11.25
CA TYR A 67 -3.95 6.69 -10.28
C TYR A 67 -4.04 5.66 -9.15
N ALA A 68 -2.94 5.39 -8.47
CA ALA A 68 -2.95 4.57 -7.26
C ALA A 68 -2.00 5.14 -6.21
N LEU A 69 -2.50 5.29 -4.98
CA LEU A 69 -1.70 5.58 -3.81
C LEU A 69 -1.35 4.25 -3.12
N THR A 70 -0.07 4.01 -2.93
CA THR A 70 0.48 2.72 -2.47
C THR A 70 1.43 2.93 -1.29
N SER A 71 1.82 1.84 -0.63
CA SER A 71 2.82 1.85 0.44
C SER A 71 2.49 2.87 1.56
N ASN A 72 1.21 2.96 1.96
CA ASN A 72 0.69 3.95 2.93
C ASN A 72 0.97 5.41 2.55
N GLY A 73 1.04 5.71 1.26
CA GLY A 73 1.34 7.04 0.76
C GLY A 73 2.82 7.30 0.51
N ALA A 74 3.71 6.31 0.65
CA ALA A 74 5.10 6.47 0.23
C ALA A 74 5.23 6.63 -1.30
N ALA A 75 4.24 6.15 -2.08
CA ALA A 75 4.22 6.36 -3.52
C ALA A 75 2.82 6.63 -4.09
N VAL A 76 2.76 7.50 -5.10
CA VAL A 76 1.58 7.73 -5.95
C VAL A 76 1.97 7.52 -7.40
N TRP A 77 1.17 6.74 -8.11
CA TRP A 77 1.44 6.32 -9.49
C TRP A 77 0.37 6.86 -10.44
N ASP A 78 0.79 7.39 -11.59
CA ASP A 78 -0.04 7.45 -12.79
C ASP A 78 0.10 6.11 -13.52
N LEU A 79 -1.05 5.52 -13.84
CA LEU A 79 -1.15 4.21 -14.47
C LEU A 79 -1.31 4.29 -16.00
N VAL A 80 -1.13 5.49 -16.58
CA VAL A 80 -0.90 5.78 -18.01
C VAL A 80 -1.88 5.09 -18.97
N GLY A 81 -3.12 4.89 -18.53
CA GLY A 81 -4.19 4.25 -19.32
C GLY A 81 -4.12 2.73 -19.40
N ASP A 82 -3.10 2.07 -18.80
CA ASP A 82 -3.02 0.62 -18.64
C ASP A 82 -2.63 0.23 -17.21
N PRO A 83 -3.60 0.32 -16.26
CA PRO A 83 -3.39 -0.07 -14.87
C PRO A 83 -2.89 -1.48 -14.66
N LEU A 84 -3.40 -2.44 -15.44
CA LEU A 84 -3.05 -3.84 -15.21
C LEU A 84 -1.63 -4.13 -15.69
N GLY A 85 -1.25 -3.64 -16.88
CA GLY A 85 0.13 -3.74 -17.34
C GLY A 85 1.11 -2.99 -16.43
N CYS A 86 0.70 -1.86 -15.84
CA CYS A 86 1.49 -1.15 -14.83
C CYS A 86 1.72 -1.99 -13.57
N VAL A 87 0.68 -2.66 -13.06
CA VAL A 87 0.81 -3.58 -11.92
C VAL A 87 1.73 -4.76 -12.27
N TYR A 88 1.53 -5.38 -13.43
CA TYR A 88 2.35 -6.51 -13.87
C TYR A 88 3.81 -6.15 -14.14
N SER A 89 4.12 -4.90 -14.51
CA SER A 89 5.51 -4.42 -14.63
C SER A 89 6.32 -4.53 -13.33
N ARG A 90 5.63 -4.65 -12.18
CA ARG A 90 6.24 -4.79 -10.85
C ARG A 90 6.25 -6.22 -10.33
N TYR A 91 5.73 -7.18 -11.09
CA TYR A 91 5.81 -8.60 -10.73
C TYR A 91 7.23 -9.12 -10.99
N ALA A 92 7.66 -10.11 -10.22
CA ALA A 92 8.91 -10.83 -10.43
C ALA A 92 8.91 -11.61 -11.75
N ASN A 93 7.75 -12.05 -12.22
CA ASN A 93 7.54 -12.70 -13.51
C ASN A 93 7.00 -11.73 -14.58
N ALA A 94 7.29 -10.42 -14.50
CA ALA A 94 6.81 -9.42 -15.46
C ALA A 94 7.02 -9.80 -16.94
N ALA A 95 8.09 -10.55 -17.25
CA ALA A 95 8.39 -11.04 -18.60
C ALA A 95 7.32 -12.01 -19.16
N GLU A 96 6.44 -12.56 -18.32
CA GLU A 96 5.34 -13.44 -18.71
C GLU A 96 4.05 -12.67 -19.00
N HIS A 97 4.04 -11.34 -18.83
CA HIS A 97 2.86 -10.49 -18.96
C HIS A 97 3.08 -9.40 -20.02
N GLU A 98 1.97 -8.90 -20.56
CA GLU A 98 1.97 -7.59 -21.21
C GLU A 98 2.09 -6.51 -20.12
N THR A 99 3.04 -5.61 -20.27
CA THR A 99 3.38 -4.63 -19.24
C THR A 99 3.46 -3.22 -19.80
N SER A 100 3.12 -2.26 -18.95
CA SER A 100 3.20 -0.83 -19.20
C SER A 100 4.01 -0.19 -18.08
N GLN A 101 4.77 0.86 -18.38
CA GLN A 101 5.58 1.55 -17.38
C GLN A 101 4.75 2.65 -16.70
N PRO A 102 4.47 2.56 -15.39
CA PRO A 102 3.79 3.63 -14.66
C PRO A 102 4.73 4.82 -14.45
N GLU A 103 4.14 6.01 -14.29
CA GLU A 103 4.85 7.21 -13.84
C GLU A 103 4.69 7.37 -12.32
N CYS A 104 5.79 7.63 -11.61
CA CYS A 104 5.77 7.87 -10.17
C CYS A 104 5.67 9.37 -9.90
N ILE A 105 4.49 9.85 -9.52
CA ILE A 105 4.20 11.27 -9.26
C ILE A 105 4.79 11.68 -7.92
N VAL A 106 4.61 10.83 -6.90
CA VAL A 106 5.13 11.04 -5.55
C VAL A 106 5.94 9.82 -5.19
N ARG A 107 7.17 10.03 -4.69
CA ARG A 107 7.97 9.00 -4.06
C ARG A 107 8.66 9.56 -2.83
N ARG A 108 8.38 8.99 -1.66
CA ARG A 108 8.91 9.43 -0.35
C ARG A 108 9.57 8.23 0.34
N CYS A 109 10.86 8.08 0.09
CA CYS A 109 11.66 7.02 0.70
C CYS A 109 12.22 7.43 2.06
N PHE A 110 12.66 6.44 2.83
CA PHE A 110 13.38 6.66 4.08
C PHE A 110 14.71 7.39 3.87
N PRO A 111 15.11 8.25 4.82
CA PRO A 111 16.51 8.55 5.05
C PRO A 111 17.28 7.24 5.31
N VAL A 112 18.46 7.08 4.72
CA VAL A 112 19.28 5.85 4.79
C VAL A 112 19.44 5.32 6.21
N GLU A 113 19.81 6.19 7.15
CA GLU A 113 20.05 5.79 8.53
C GLU A 113 18.79 5.29 9.22
N LYS A 114 17.64 5.90 8.92
CA LYS A 114 16.34 5.48 9.47
C LYS A 114 15.89 4.15 8.87
N ALA A 115 16.11 3.94 7.58
CA ALA A 115 15.83 2.66 6.94
C ALA A 115 16.64 1.52 7.60
N ARG A 116 17.93 1.76 7.86
CA ARG A 116 18.81 0.79 8.52
C ARG A 116 18.40 0.53 9.97
N GLU A 117 18.02 1.58 10.71
CA GLU A 117 17.55 1.45 12.08
C GLU A 117 16.28 0.60 12.19
N VAL A 118 15.30 0.81 11.31
CA VAL A 118 14.07 -0.01 11.27
C VAL A 118 14.37 -1.45 10.88
N TYR A 119 15.26 -1.66 9.90
CA TYR A 119 15.68 -3.00 9.49
C TYR A 119 16.38 -3.75 10.63
N GLU A 120 17.30 -3.10 11.36
CA GLU A 120 17.97 -3.68 12.53
C GLU A 120 16.99 -3.90 13.70
N ALA A 121 15.97 -3.06 13.86
CA ALA A 121 14.91 -3.26 14.83
C ALA A 121 14.07 -4.53 14.54
N PHE A 122 14.00 -4.98 13.29
CA PHE A 122 13.39 -6.26 12.97
C PHE A 122 14.34 -7.45 13.19
N HIS A 123 15.66 -7.23 13.10
CA HIS A 123 16.64 -8.30 13.22
C HIS A 123 16.47 -9.09 14.54
N GLY A 124 16.48 -10.42 14.40
CA GLY A 124 16.30 -11.39 15.48
C GLY A 124 14.84 -11.65 15.90
N LEU A 125 13.84 -10.98 15.31
CA LEU A 125 12.44 -11.23 15.63
C LEU A 125 11.86 -12.44 14.84
N PRO A 126 10.93 -13.22 15.44
CA PRO A 126 10.31 -14.37 14.79
C PRO A 126 9.13 -13.94 13.90
N GLY A 127 9.41 -13.14 12.88
CA GLY A 127 8.42 -12.61 11.94
C GLY A 127 8.85 -12.75 10.48
N GLY A 128 7.98 -12.32 9.58
CA GLY A 128 8.26 -12.17 8.16
C GLY A 128 8.31 -10.70 7.77
N LEU A 129 9.37 -10.30 7.05
CA LEU A 129 9.57 -8.93 6.58
C LEU A 129 9.48 -8.84 5.05
N ASN A 130 8.65 -7.92 4.57
CA ASN A 130 8.74 -7.38 3.23
C ASN A 130 9.31 -5.96 3.27
N ILE A 131 10.22 -5.65 2.34
CA ILE A 131 10.71 -4.31 2.06
C ILE A 131 10.01 -3.83 0.79
N PHE A 132 9.34 -2.69 0.83
CA PHE A 132 8.71 -2.11 -0.36
C PHE A 132 9.65 -1.08 -0.99
N SER A 133 9.84 -1.18 -2.30
CA SER A 133 10.67 -0.26 -3.09
C SER A 133 10.25 -0.30 -4.56
N ASP A 134 10.09 0.88 -5.18
CA ASP A 134 9.67 1.06 -6.58
C ASP A 134 8.41 0.24 -6.91
N GLY A 135 7.43 0.29 -5.99
CA GLY A 135 6.18 -0.44 -6.15
C GLY A 135 6.30 -1.96 -6.09
N ARG A 136 7.46 -2.52 -5.70
CA ARG A 136 7.66 -3.97 -5.51
C ARG A 136 7.64 -4.35 -4.03
N ALA A 137 7.29 -5.61 -3.76
CA ALA A 137 7.51 -6.24 -2.48
C ALA A 137 8.75 -7.14 -2.55
N LEU A 138 9.77 -6.83 -1.77
CA LEU A 138 11.06 -7.50 -1.78
C LEU A 138 11.26 -8.33 -0.50
N ARG A 139 11.64 -9.59 -0.67
CA ARG A 139 11.99 -10.48 0.46
C ARG A 139 13.03 -11.51 0.07
N ASP A 140 13.79 -12.04 1.02
CA ASP A 140 14.70 -13.16 0.73
C ASP A 140 14.03 -14.51 0.98
N THR A 141 14.79 -15.60 0.76
CA THR A 141 14.28 -16.97 0.95
C THR A 141 13.97 -17.31 2.41
N VAL A 142 14.60 -16.66 3.39
CA VAL A 142 14.30 -16.87 4.81
C VAL A 142 12.93 -16.29 5.13
N GLN A 143 12.71 -15.04 4.72
CA GLN A 143 11.40 -14.39 4.87
C GLN A 143 10.31 -15.11 4.08
N GLN A 144 10.60 -15.59 2.87
CA GLN A 144 9.66 -16.37 2.04
C GLN A 144 9.12 -17.59 2.81
N ARG A 145 9.97 -18.35 3.51
CA ARG A 145 9.53 -19.53 4.27
C ARG A 145 8.52 -19.18 5.36
N PHE A 146 8.76 -18.09 6.09
CA PHE A 146 7.78 -17.60 7.07
C PHE A 146 6.42 -17.30 6.40
N PHE A 147 6.44 -16.63 5.24
CA PHE A 147 5.21 -16.31 4.52
C PHE A 147 4.50 -17.56 3.98
N ASP A 148 5.24 -18.58 3.53
CA ASP A 148 4.68 -19.86 3.10
C ASP A 148 3.98 -20.59 4.26
N GLU A 149 4.62 -20.66 5.43
CA GLU A 149 4.04 -21.25 6.64
C GLU A 149 2.81 -20.47 7.12
N ARG A 150 2.91 -19.14 7.13
CA ARG A 150 1.79 -18.25 7.45
C ARG A 150 0.61 -18.45 6.49
N PHE A 151 0.88 -18.51 5.19
CA PHE A 151 -0.13 -18.74 4.17
C PHE A 151 -0.80 -20.10 4.37
N ALA A 152 -0.03 -21.18 4.56
CA ALA A 152 -0.57 -22.52 4.81
C ALA A 152 -1.47 -22.55 6.06
N ARG A 153 -1.08 -21.84 7.12
CA ARG A 153 -1.88 -21.73 8.34
C ARG A 153 -3.18 -20.94 8.13
N LEU A 154 -3.12 -19.83 7.39
CA LEU A 154 -4.29 -18.98 7.16
C LEU A 154 -5.27 -19.59 6.16
N ALA A 155 -4.78 -20.23 5.10
CA ALA A 155 -5.59 -20.97 4.13
C ALA A 155 -6.42 -22.10 4.77
N ALA A 156 -5.99 -22.61 5.94
CA ALA A 156 -6.75 -23.59 6.72
C ALA A 156 -7.85 -22.98 7.60
N VAL A 157 -7.91 -21.66 7.80
CA VAL A 157 -8.73 -21.02 8.84
C VAL A 157 -9.60 -19.84 8.35
N LYS A 158 -9.21 -19.09 7.30
CA LYS A 158 -9.98 -17.94 6.79
C LYS A 158 -9.79 -17.72 5.28
N GLY A 159 -10.83 -17.23 4.60
CA GLY A 159 -10.82 -16.81 3.19
C GLY A 159 -10.54 -15.32 2.98
N THR A 160 -9.67 -14.70 3.78
CA THR A 160 -9.43 -13.24 3.76
C THR A 160 -8.12 -12.86 3.07
N GLU A 161 -8.05 -11.63 2.59
CA GLU A 161 -6.99 -10.92 1.83
C GLU A 161 -5.52 -11.07 2.28
N ALA A 162 -5.27 -11.53 3.51
CA ALA A 162 -3.94 -11.85 4.04
C ALA A 162 -3.28 -13.08 3.37
N ILE A 163 -4.02 -13.75 2.48
CA ILE A 163 -3.62 -14.95 1.73
C ILE A 163 -3.37 -14.50 0.29
N GLN A 164 -2.16 -14.02 0.01
CA GLN A 164 -1.71 -13.77 -1.37
C GLN A 164 -0.93 -14.99 -1.82
N PRO A 165 -1.43 -15.79 -2.78
CA PRO A 165 -0.63 -16.86 -3.36
C PRO A 165 0.63 -16.25 -3.97
N ASN A 166 1.74 -16.98 -3.98
CA ASN A 166 2.94 -16.53 -4.67
C ASN A 166 2.73 -16.67 -6.19
N ASP A 167 2.04 -15.70 -6.78
CA ASP A 167 1.68 -15.59 -8.20
C ASP A 167 2.60 -14.62 -8.97
N GLY A 168 3.78 -14.31 -8.40
CA GLY A 168 4.77 -13.41 -8.98
C GLY A 168 4.82 -12.01 -8.35
N ARG A 169 3.92 -11.65 -7.45
CA ARG A 169 3.87 -10.30 -6.84
C ARG A 169 5.04 -9.94 -5.92
N PHE A 170 5.87 -10.91 -5.55
CA PHE A 170 7.01 -10.72 -4.66
C PHE A 170 8.32 -11.03 -5.39
N THR A 171 9.31 -10.17 -5.24
CA THR A 171 10.66 -10.41 -5.75
C THR A 171 11.50 -11.07 -4.67
N ILE A 172 12.04 -12.25 -4.98
CA ILE A 172 12.94 -12.97 -4.09
C ILE A 172 14.36 -12.45 -4.29
N LEU A 173 14.83 -11.71 -3.30
CA LEU A 173 16.21 -11.26 -3.21
C LEU A 173 17.12 -12.43 -2.83
N ARG A 174 18.37 -12.35 -3.28
CA ARG A 174 19.43 -13.25 -2.83
C ARG A 174 19.64 -13.13 -1.32
N ASP A 175 19.74 -11.89 -0.84
CA ASP A 175 19.99 -11.54 0.55
C ASP A 175 19.45 -10.13 0.83
N GLN A 176 18.57 -9.99 1.83
CA GLN A 176 17.99 -8.67 2.18
C GLN A 176 19.02 -7.72 2.79
N SER A 177 20.00 -8.21 3.53
CA SER A 177 21.02 -7.38 4.20
C SER A 177 21.98 -6.78 3.16
N GLU A 178 22.41 -7.59 2.19
CA GLU A 178 23.19 -7.15 1.04
C GLU A 178 22.43 -6.07 0.26
N TRP A 179 21.15 -6.29 -0.03
CA TRP A 179 20.31 -5.31 -0.72
C TRP A 179 20.20 -4.01 0.09
N MET A 180 19.90 -4.08 1.38
CA MET A 180 19.83 -2.93 2.29
C MET A 180 21.13 -2.13 2.34
N SER A 181 22.29 -2.78 2.25
CA SER A 181 23.59 -2.09 2.25
C SER A 181 23.75 -1.10 1.09
N ARG A 182 23.09 -1.36 -0.04
CA ARG A 182 23.18 -0.56 -1.28
C ARG A 182 21.94 0.30 -1.52
N HIS A 183 20.77 -0.17 -1.13
CA HIS A 183 19.48 0.37 -1.55
C HIS A 183 18.61 0.90 -0.39
N ALA A 184 19.18 1.10 0.80
CA ALA A 184 18.44 1.66 1.95
C ALA A 184 17.72 3.00 1.64
N HIS A 185 18.28 3.81 0.73
CA HIS A 185 17.70 5.08 0.28
C HIS A 185 16.47 4.92 -0.64
N GLU A 186 16.20 3.70 -1.10
CA GLU A 186 15.09 3.39 -2.01
C GLU A 186 13.87 2.83 -1.27
N VAL A 187 13.99 2.56 0.03
CA VAL A 187 12.92 1.94 0.82
C VAL A 187 11.75 2.90 0.97
N GLU A 188 10.57 2.43 0.58
CA GLU A 188 9.29 3.12 0.75
C GLU A 188 8.60 2.72 2.06
N LYS A 189 8.64 1.42 2.40
CA LYS A 189 7.97 0.86 3.57
C LYS A 189 8.61 -0.43 4.04
N PHE A 190 8.63 -0.65 5.35
CA PHE A 190 8.81 -1.98 5.94
C PHE A 190 7.45 -2.55 6.36
N CYS A 191 7.14 -3.77 5.94
CA CYS A 191 5.88 -4.44 6.27
C CYS A 191 6.18 -5.78 6.94
N MET A 192 5.90 -5.86 8.23
CA MET A 192 6.26 -6.98 9.08
C MET A 192 5.01 -7.72 9.54
N PHE A 193 5.03 -9.05 9.45
CA PHE A 193 3.97 -9.91 9.93
C PHE A 193 4.50 -10.83 11.02
N PHE A 194 3.68 -11.10 12.02
CA PHE A 194 4.00 -12.00 13.13
C PHE A 194 3.05 -13.21 13.15
N HIS A 195 3.35 -14.20 14.00
CA HIS A 195 2.49 -15.37 14.09
C HIS A 195 1.18 -15.06 14.81
N SER A 196 1.11 -14.01 15.60
CA SER A 196 -0.12 -13.65 16.32
C SER A 196 -0.22 -12.16 16.60
N VAL A 197 -1.45 -11.71 16.84
CA VAL A 197 -1.73 -10.36 17.37
C VAL A 197 -0.93 -10.09 18.63
N LYS A 198 -0.79 -11.08 19.52
CA LYS A 198 -0.02 -10.96 20.75
C LYS A 198 1.47 -10.66 20.48
N GLU A 199 2.07 -11.32 19.50
CA GLU A 199 3.46 -11.06 19.10
C GLU A 199 3.60 -9.67 18.49
N ALA A 200 2.70 -9.28 17.58
CA ALA A 200 2.73 -7.93 17.01
C ALA A 200 2.65 -6.86 18.10
N GLN A 201 1.73 -6.99 19.06
CA GLN A 201 1.61 -6.07 20.20
C GLN A 201 2.84 -6.10 21.12
N GLN A 202 3.49 -7.24 21.29
CA GLN A 202 4.73 -7.35 22.07
C GLN A 202 5.89 -6.58 21.43
N TYR A 203 6.00 -6.58 20.10
CA TYR A 203 7.11 -5.96 19.38
C TYR A 203 6.82 -4.54 18.90
N LEU A 204 5.55 -4.11 18.85
CA LEU A 204 5.14 -2.76 18.45
C LEU A 204 5.94 -1.66 19.17
N PRO A 205 6.18 -1.71 20.50
CA PRO A 205 6.99 -0.70 21.19
C PRO A 205 8.41 -0.53 20.64
N ARG A 206 9.01 -1.58 20.05
CA ARG A 206 10.36 -1.53 19.48
C ARG A 206 10.42 -0.60 18.26
N PHE A 207 9.34 -0.52 17.49
CA PHE A 207 9.25 0.32 16.29
C PHE A 207 8.71 1.71 16.62
N THR A 208 7.72 1.83 17.52
CA THR A 208 7.19 3.14 17.92
C THR A 208 8.19 3.97 18.73
N ALA A 209 9.23 3.35 19.30
CA ALA A 209 10.32 4.04 19.96
C ALA A 209 11.34 4.68 18.99
N ILE A 210 11.30 4.33 17.70
CA ILE A 210 12.19 4.91 16.69
C ILE A 210 11.66 6.30 16.35
N GLU A 211 12.46 7.34 16.64
CA GLU A 211 12.11 8.70 16.23
C GLU A 211 12.31 8.88 14.72
N GLY A 212 11.41 9.66 14.09
CA GLY A 212 11.51 9.99 12.67
C GLY A 212 10.91 8.94 11.73
N VAL A 213 9.97 8.13 12.21
CA VAL A 213 9.18 7.18 11.40
C VAL A 213 7.70 7.28 11.76
N GLU A 214 6.84 6.82 10.85
CA GLU A 214 5.42 6.58 11.12
C GLU A 214 5.23 5.06 11.32
N VAL A 215 4.47 4.67 12.33
CA VAL A 215 4.15 3.27 12.61
C VAL A 215 2.64 3.10 12.68
N VAL A 216 2.10 2.20 11.87
CA VAL A 216 0.66 1.90 11.80
C VAL A 216 0.43 0.40 11.69
N GLN A 217 -0.78 -0.04 12.03
CA GLN A 217 -1.23 -1.41 11.78
C GLN A 217 -2.33 -1.43 10.71
N GLY A 218 -2.06 -2.12 9.60
CA GLY A 218 -3.08 -2.43 8.57
C GLY A 218 -3.85 -3.72 8.87
N SER A 219 -3.28 -4.60 9.70
CA SER A 219 -3.97 -5.76 10.28
C SER A 219 -3.52 -5.96 11.73
N PRO A 220 -4.33 -6.63 12.58
CA PRO A 220 -4.00 -6.78 14.00
C PRO A 220 -2.67 -7.50 14.30
N ASP A 221 -2.17 -8.30 13.35
CA ASP A 221 -0.96 -9.10 13.46
C ASP A 221 0.21 -8.60 12.60
N ASN A 222 0.14 -7.36 12.11
CA ASN A 222 1.20 -6.72 11.35
C ASN A 222 1.70 -5.43 12.01
N ILE A 223 2.89 -5.00 11.59
CA ILE A 223 3.47 -3.68 11.89
C ILE A 223 3.99 -3.12 10.58
N GLU A 224 3.59 -1.90 10.26
CA GLU A 224 4.00 -1.21 9.05
C GLU A 224 4.73 0.08 9.40
N VAL A 225 5.90 0.31 8.80
CA VAL A 225 6.72 1.47 9.10
C VAL A 225 7.07 2.21 7.82
N THR A 226 6.73 3.50 7.77
CA THR A 226 7.11 4.46 6.72
C THR A 226 7.97 5.59 7.31
N ALA A 227 8.59 6.40 6.46
CA ALA A 227 9.35 7.56 6.93
C ALA A 227 8.43 8.61 7.61
N ALA A 228 8.98 9.45 8.50
CA ALA A 228 8.21 10.52 9.15
C ALA A 228 7.42 11.37 8.13
N GLY A 229 6.15 11.65 8.45
CA GLY A 229 5.25 12.43 7.60
C GLY A 229 4.76 11.70 6.35
N VAL A 230 5.11 10.42 6.16
CA VAL A 230 4.61 9.62 5.04
C VAL A 230 3.35 8.86 5.47
N ASN A 231 2.19 9.35 5.03
CA ASN A 231 0.88 8.74 5.26
C ASN A 231 -0.05 8.95 4.05
N LYS A 232 -1.20 8.25 4.04
CA LYS A 232 -2.18 8.32 2.93
C LYS A 232 -2.71 9.74 2.72
N GLY A 233 -2.91 10.51 3.78
CA GLY A 233 -3.47 11.86 3.70
C GLY A 233 -2.53 12.88 3.04
N GLU A 234 -1.24 12.86 3.39
CA GLU A 234 -0.25 13.76 2.76
C GLU A 234 -0.05 13.45 1.27
N SER A 235 -0.29 12.20 0.86
CA SER A 235 -0.16 11.80 -0.54
C SER A 235 -1.46 11.99 -1.33
N LEU A 236 -2.63 11.91 -0.68
CA LEU A 236 -3.88 12.39 -1.24
C LEU A 236 -3.78 13.88 -1.59
N LEU A 237 -3.32 14.72 -0.67
CA LEU A 237 -3.16 16.15 -0.91
C LEU A 237 -2.09 16.44 -1.97
N ALA A 238 -0.97 15.72 -1.97
CA ALA A 238 0.05 15.89 -3.01
C ALA A 238 -0.47 15.54 -4.42
N LEU A 239 -1.32 14.51 -4.54
CA LEU A 239 -1.97 14.21 -5.81
C LEU A 239 -3.00 15.29 -6.17
N ALA A 240 -3.79 15.77 -5.20
CA ALA A 240 -4.73 16.86 -5.43
C ALA A 240 -4.03 18.10 -5.98
N ASP A 241 -2.91 18.50 -5.35
CA ASP A 241 -2.07 19.62 -5.81
C ASP A 241 -1.54 19.39 -7.23
N HIS A 242 -1.06 18.18 -7.54
CA HIS A 242 -0.59 17.81 -8.88
C HIS A 242 -1.69 17.94 -9.94
N LEU A 243 -2.93 17.59 -9.58
CA LEU A 243 -4.09 17.67 -10.46
C LEU A 243 -4.77 19.05 -10.47
N GLY A 244 -4.29 20.01 -9.67
CA GLY A 244 -4.93 21.32 -9.49
C GLY A 244 -6.30 21.26 -8.82
N ILE A 245 -6.56 20.23 -8.02
CA ILE A 245 -7.80 20.02 -7.27
C ILE A 245 -7.65 20.62 -5.88
N PRO A 246 -8.52 21.55 -5.46
CA PRO A 246 -8.45 22.12 -4.11
C PRO A 246 -8.77 21.06 -3.06
N ARG A 247 -8.16 21.20 -1.87
CA ARG A 247 -8.39 20.30 -0.74
C ARG A 247 -9.89 20.12 -0.44
N GLU A 248 -10.67 21.20 -0.52
CA GLU A 248 -12.11 21.24 -0.25
C GLU A 248 -12.97 20.45 -1.26
N ALA A 249 -12.35 19.93 -2.32
CA ALA A 249 -12.98 19.07 -3.31
C ALA A 249 -12.50 17.62 -3.21
N THR A 250 -11.95 17.21 -2.06
CA THR A 250 -11.39 15.86 -1.85
C THR A 250 -12.27 15.04 -0.90
N LEU A 251 -12.44 13.77 -1.21
CA LEU A 251 -13.13 12.79 -0.38
C LEU A 251 -12.17 11.66 -0.02
N ALA A 252 -12.25 11.16 1.22
CA ALA A 252 -11.55 9.96 1.65
C ALA A 252 -12.53 8.98 2.33
N VAL A 253 -12.34 7.69 2.09
CA VAL A 253 -13.09 6.60 2.74
C VAL A 253 -12.12 5.50 3.16
N GLY A 254 -12.22 5.04 4.41
CA GLY A 254 -11.37 3.98 4.97
C GLY A 254 -11.93 3.42 6.28
N ASP A 255 -11.39 2.29 6.74
CA ASP A 255 -11.88 1.54 7.91
C ASP A 255 -10.81 1.25 8.97
N SER A 256 -9.54 1.56 8.70
CA SER A 256 -8.41 1.12 9.51
C SER A 256 -7.49 2.27 9.98
N GLU A 257 -6.50 1.97 10.83
CA GLU A 257 -5.65 2.99 11.46
C GLU A 257 -4.85 3.81 10.44
N ASN A 258 -4.35 3.17 9.38
CA ASN A 258 -3.56 3.84 8.34
C ASN A 258 -4.39 4.80 7.46
N ASP A 259 -5.72 4.78 7.58
CA ASP A 259 -6.65 5.67 6.88
C ASP A 259 -6.91 6.97 7.63
N ARG A 260 -6.65 6.99 8.94
CA ARG A 260 -6.93 8.12 9.81
C ARG A 260 -6.45 9.44 9.23
N ALA A 261 -5.21 9.48 8.75
CA ALA A 261 -4.61 10.69 8.21
C ALA A 261 -5.32 11.20 6.93
N MET A 262 -5.80 10.31 6.06
CA MET A 262 -6.54 10.76 4.87
C MET A 262 -7.96 11.21 5.21
N LEU A 263 -8.61 10.59 6.20
CA LEU A 263 -9.92 11.00 6.68
C LEU A 263 -9.87 12.39 7.37
N GLU A 264 -8.81 12.67 8.14
CA GLU A 264 -8.61 13.98 8.79
C GLU A 264 -8.23 15.09 7.79
N LYS A 265 -7.53 14.74 6.70
CA LYS A 265 -7.00 15.71 5.73
C LYS A 265 -7.92 15.99 4.55
N ALA A 266 -8.74 15.04 4.11
CA ALA A 266 -9.79 15.33 3.14
C ALA A 266 -10.75 16.41 3.66
N GLY A 267 -11.47 17.10 2.78
CA GLY A 267 -12.33 18.22 3.17
C GLY A 267 -13.32 18.56 2.09
#